data_AF-A0AAU9Y311-F1
#
_entry.id   AF-A0AAU9Y311-F1
#
_cell.length_a   1.000
_cell.length_b   1.000
_cell.length_c   1.000
_cell.angle_alpha   90.00
_cell.angle_beta   90.00
_cell.angle_gamma   90.00
#
_symmetry.space_group_name_H-M   'P 1'
#
loop_
_entity.id
_entity.type
_entity.pdbx_description
1 polymer ?
#
loop_
_entity_poly.entity_id
_entity_poly.type
_entity_poly.pdbx_seq_one_letter_code
_entity_poly.pdbx_strand_id
1 'polypeptide(L)'
;MEIIAFSDRIEEFRAINTEVVGCSVDSVFTHLAWINTPRKEGGLGRLKYPLLSDLNHQIAKDYGVLLENEGHTLRGLFIIDDKGTLRQITMNDQPVGRSVDET
;
A
#
# COMPACT_ATOMS: atom_id res chain seq x y z
N MET A 1 8.77 -7.17 -3.35
CA MET A 1 7.34 -6.87 -3.18
C MET A 1 7.22 -5.59 -2.35
N GLU A 2 6.57 -4.55 -2.86
CA GLU A 2 6.58 -3.19 -2.28
C GLU A 2 6.16 -3.17 -0.81
N ILE A 3 5.09 -3.89 -0.46
CA ILE A 3 4.52 -3.95 0.90
C ILE A 3 5.56 -4.44 1.92
N ILE A 4 6.35 -5.45 1.55
CA ILE A 4 7.40 -6.00 2.42
C ILE A 4 8.52 -4.98 2.63
N ALA A 5 8.94 -4.28 1.58
CA ALA A 5 10.04 -3.33 1.65
C ALA A 5 9.69 -2.11 2.52
N PHE A 6 8.47 -1.58 2.41
CA PHE A 6 7.99 -0.54 3.34
C PHE A 6 7.90 -1.05 4.78
N SER A 7 7.51 -2.31 4.97
CA SER A 7 7.44 -2.90 6.32
C SER A 7 8.82 -3.07 6.93
N ASP A 8 9.83 -3.41 6.13
CA ASP A 8 11.18 -3.61 6.60
C ASP A 8 11.84 -2.26 6.96
N ARG A 9 11.55 -1.19 6.20
CA ARG A 9 12.05 0.19 6.42
C ARG A 9 11.13 1.09 7.27
N ILE A 10 10.10 0.55 7.91
CA ILE A 10 9.10 1.36 8.64
C ILE A 10 9.71 2.29 9.71
N GLU A 11 10.80 1.85 10.35
CA GLU A 11 11.45 2.61 11.41
C GLU A 11 12.11 3.89 10.89
N GLU A 12 12.54 3.90 9.62
CA GLU A 12 13.07 5.11 8.97
C GLU A 12 11.97 6.16 8.79
N PHE A 13 10.76 5.74 8.41
CA PHE A 13 9.60 6.63 8.30
C PHE A 13 9.17 7.14 9.68
N ARG A 14 9.13 6.27 10.69
CA ARG A 14 8.78 6.67 12.07
C ARG A 14 9.79 7.64 12.67
N ALA A 15 11.09 7.48 12.37
CA ALA A 15 12.14 8.38 12.83
C ALA A 15 11.94 9.83 12.32
N ILE A 16 11.28 10.00 11.17
CA ILE A 16 10.92 11.31 10.60
C ILE A 16 9.45 11.67 10.83
N ASN A 17 8.81 11.10 11.85
CA ASN A 17 7.41 11.34 12.22
C ASN A 17 6.41 11.06 11.06
N THR A 18 6.67 10.01 10.29
CA THR A 18 5.83 9.56 9.17
C THR A 18 5.31 8.15 9.43
N GLU A 19 4.03 7.92 9.20
CA GLU A 19 3.41 6.60 9.24
C GLU A 19 3.09 6.10 7.83
N VAL A 20 3.13 4.78 7.65
CA VAL A 20 2.81 4.12 6.38
C VAL A 20 1.51 3.35 6.53
N VAL A 21 0.67 3.42 5.50
CA VAL A 21 -0.62 2.74 5.47
C VAL A 21 -0.78 2.11 4.09
N GLY A 22 -1.06 0.80 4.04
CA GLY A 22 -1.42 0.12 2.80
C GLY A 22 -2.94 0.07 2.64
N CYS A 23 -3.43 0.02 1.41
CA CYS A 23 -4.84 -0.11 1.10
C CYS A 23 -5.01 -0.98 -0.15
N SER A 24 -6.00 -1.88 -0.16
CA SER A 24 -6.46 -2.54 -1.38
C SER A 24 -7.96 -2.83 -1.30
N VAL A 25 -8.54 -3.24 -2.43
CA VAL A 25 -9.95 -3.65 -2.55
C VAL A 25 -10.25 -5.04 -1.95
N ASP A 26 -9.23 -5.71 -1.41
CA ASP A 26 -9.39 -7.03 -0.79
C ASP A 26 -10.06 -6.95 0.57
N SER A 27 -10.67 -8.06 1.01
CA SER A 27 -11.29 -8.15 2.32
C SER A 27 -10.26 -8.18 3.46
N VAL A 28 -10.65 -7.75 4.66
CA VAL A 28 -9.84 -7.91 5.88
C VAL A 28 -9.44 -9.36 6.15
N PHE A 29 -10.26 -10.33 5.72
CA PHE A 29 -9.95 -11.76 5.85
C PHE A 29 -8.82 -12.17 4.90
N THR A 30 -8.84 -11.64 3.67
CA THR A 30 -7.75 -11.83 2.70
C THR A 30 -6.45 -11.24 3.23
N HIS A 31 -6.49 -10.03 3.80
CA HIS A 31 -5.33 -9.40 4.43
C HIS A 31 -4.76 -10.23 5.57
N LEU A 32 -5.62 -10.73 6.45
CA LEU A 32 -5.21 -11.57 7.57
C LEU A 32 -4.57 -12.87 7.09
N ALA A 33 -5.19 -13.54 6.11
CA ALA A 33 -4.64 -14.76 5.51
C ALA A 33 -3.26 -14.47 4.90
N TRP A 34 -3.11 -13.36 4.18
CA TRP A 34 -1.86 -13.01 3.51
C TRP A 34 -0.73 -12.64 4.47
N ILE A 35 -1.06 -12.00 5.60
CA ILE A 35 -0.14 -11.71 6.71
C ILE A 35 0.29 -13.00 7.42
N ASN A 36 -0.62 -13.96 7.60
CA ASN A 36 -0.33 -15.22 8.25
C ASN A 36 0.47 -16.19 7.37
N THR A 37 0.41 -16.04 6.04
CA THR A 37 1.23 -16.83 5.12
C THR A 37 2.71 -16.42 5.21
N PRO A 38 3.65 -17.37 5.35
CA PRO A 38 5.08 -17.08 5.37
C PRO A 38 5.58 -16.42 4.08
N ARG A 39 6.58 -15.53 4.18
CA ARG A 39 7.22 -14.89 3.01
C ARG A 39 7.79 -15.89 1.99
N LYS A 40 8.24 -17.06 2.45
CA LYS A 40 8.77 -18.14 1.58
C LYS A 40 7.71 -18.75 0.67
N GLU A 41 6.44 -18.62 1.02
CA GLU A 41 5.28 -19.17 0.29
C GLU A 41 4.53 -18.07 -0.48
N GLY A 42 5.13 -16.88 -0.62
CA GLY A 42 4.49 -15.73 -1.29
C GLY A 42 3.56 -14.90 -0.40
N GLY A 43 3.57 -15.14 0.91
CA GLY A 43 2.86 -14.30 1.88
C GLY A 43 3.62 -13.04 2.29
N LEU A 44 2.98 -12.21 3.11
CA LEU A 44 3.57 -11.00 3.66
C LEU A 44 4.41 -11.26 4.92
N GLY A 45 4.03 -12.28 5.69
CA GLY A 45 4.49 -12.45 7.06
C GLY A 45 4.07 -11.26 7.95
N ARG A 46 4.75 -11.09 9.08
CA ARG A 46 4.46 -10.03 10.04
C ARG A 46 4.70 -8.64 9.44
N LEU A 47 3.62 -7.93 9.13
CA LEU A 47 3.65 -6.53 8.73
C LEU A 47 3.78 -5.61 9.95
N LYS A 48 4.49 -4.50 9.80
CA LYS A 48 4.70 -3.51 10.88
C LYS A 48 3.79 -2.28 10.80
N TYR A 49 2.88 -2.27 9.83
CA TYR A 49 1.95 -1.17 9.55
C TYR A 49 0.58 -1.71 9.11
N PRO A 50 -0.51 -0.93 9.17
CA PRO A 50 -1.85 -1.41 8.86
C PRO A 50 -2.11 -1.56 7.35
N LEU A 51 -2.92 -2.56 7.00
CA LEU A 51 -3.51 -2.73 5.67
C LEU A 51 -5.02 -2.49 5.74
N LEU A 52 -5.49 -1.45 5.05
CA LEU A 52 -6.91 -1.15 4.92
C LEU A 52 -7.55 -2.01 3.84
N SER A 53 -8.82 -2.31 4.08
CA SER A 53 -9.71 -3.02 3.16
C SER A 53 -10.74 -2.03 2.61
N ASP A 54 -10.71 -1.82 1.31
CA ASP A 54 -11.59 -0.93 0.55
C ASP A 54 -12.59 -1.74 -0.29
N LEU A 55 -13.39 -2.58 0.38
CA LEU A 55 -14.33 -3.50 -0.29
C LEU A 55 -15.41 -2.81 -1.13
N ASN A 56 -15.76 -1.56 -0.79
CA ASN A 56 -16.75 -0.78 -1.54
C ASN A 56 -16.11 0.06 -2.67
N HIS A 57 -14.79 -0.02 -2.83
CA HIS A 57 -13.98 0.74 -3.77
C HIS A 57 -14.10 2.26 -3.58
N GLN A 58 -14.57 2.73 -2.42
CA GLN A 58 -14.81 4.16 -2.20
C GLN A 58 -13.49 4.90 -2.09
N ILE A 59 -12.53 4.36 -1.35
CA ILE A 59 -11.22 4.99 -1.17
C ILE A 59 -10.48 5.02 -2.51
N ALA A 60 -10.50 3.91 -3.25
CA ALA A 60 -9.88 3.80 -4.56
C ALA A 60 -10.46 4.81 -5.57
N LYS A 61 -11.77 5.07 -5.51
CA LYS A 61 -12.44 6.10 -6.34
C LYS A 61 -12.07 7.50 -5.90
N ASP A 62 -12.11 7.78 -4.60
CA ASP A 62 -11.82 9.10 -4.03
C ASP A 62 -10.37 9.53 -4.34
N TYR A 63 -9.44 8.57 -4.36
CA TYR A 63 -8.03 8.78 -4.71
C TYR A 63 -7.74 8.64 -6.22
N GLY A 64 -8.74 8.33 -7.04
CA GLY A 64 -8.62 8.26 -8.51
C GLY A 64 -7.73 7.13 -9.03
N VAL A 65 -7.56 6.06 -8.25
CA VAL A 65 -6.68 4.91 -8.60
C VAL A 65 -7.45 3.67 -9.02
N LEU A 66 -8.78 3.68 -8.92
CA LEU A 66 -9.62 2.57 -9.36
C LEU A 66 -9.65 2.45 -10.88
N LEU A 67 -9.30 1.27 -11.40
CA LEU A 67 -9.59 0.89 -12.77
C LEU A 67 -11.01 0.32 -12.83
N GLU A 68 -12.00 1.15 -13.18
CA GLU A 68 -13.42 0.76 -13.18
C GLU A 68 -13.70 -0.47 -14.06
N ASN A 69 -12.98 -0.59 -15.17
CA ASN A 69 -13.13 -1.72 -16.10
C ASN A 69 -12.57 -3.04 -15.56
N GLU A 70 -11.61 -2.98 -14.63
CA GLU A 70 -10.86 -4.16 -14.15
C GLU A 70 -11.13 -4.50 -12.68
N GLY A 71 -11.84 -3.63 -11.96
CA GLY A 71 -12.28 -3.87 -10.58
C GLY A 71 -11.16 -3.84 -9.53
N HIS A 72 -9.97 -3.36 -9.89
CA HIS A 72 -8.82 -3.26 -8.98
C HIS A 72 -8.07 -1.94 -9.19
N THR A 73 -7.05 -1.67 -8.37
CA THR A 73 -6.35 -0.37 -8.37
C THR A 73 -5.03 -0.40 -9.11
N LEU A 74 -4.67 0.74 -9.71
CA LEU A 74 -3.29 1.05 -10.08
C LEU A 74 -2.39 1.10 -8.83
N ARG A 75 -1.06 1.04 -9.04
CA ARG A 75 -0.09 1.24 -7.94
C ARG A 75 0.02 2.73 -7.63
N GLY A 76 -0.87 3.23 -6.78
CA GLY A 76 -0.85 4.59 -6.25
C GLY A 76 0.01 4.72 -4.99
N LEU A 77 0.80 5.78 -4.91
CA LEU A 77 1.47 6.24 -3.70
C LEU A 77 1.12 7.70 -3.47
N PHE A 78 0.68 8.01 -2.26
CA PHE A 78 0.23 9.33 -1.84
C PHE A 78 1.03 9.76 -0.63
N ILE A 79 1.68 10.92 -0.69
CA ILE A 79 2.37 11.53 0.45
C ILE A 79 1.48 12.66 0.97
N ILE A 80 0.99 12.52 2.19
CA ILE A 80 0.13 13.48 2.88
C ILE A 80 0.94 14.07 4.03
N ASP A 81 0.93 15.39 4.17
CA ASP A 81 1.63 16.07 5.24
C ASP A 81 0.88 16.02 6.59
N ASP A 82 1.51 16.53 7.64
CA ASP A 82 0.98 16.63 9.01
C ASP A 82 -0.30 17.48 9.12
N LYS A 83 -0.60 18.29 8.11
CA LYS A 83 -1.81 19.11 8.01
C LYS A 83 -2.92 18.43 7.20
N GLY A 84 -2.71 17.18 6.77
CA GLY A 84 -3.66 16.44 5.93
C GLY A 84 -3.69 16.92 4.48
N THR A 85 -2.69 17.67 4.03
CA THR A 85 -2.60 18.16 2.65
C THR A 85 -1.82 17.17 1.80
N LEU A 86 -2.38 16.78 0.66
CA LEU A 86 -1.69 15.93 -0.31
C LEU A 86 -0.53 16.70 -0.97
N ARG A 87 0.68 16.16 -0.85
CA ARG A 87 1.91 16.79 -1.35
C ARG A 87 2.45 16.15 -2.62
N GLN A 88 2.33 14.83 -2.72
CA GLN A 88 2.83 14.08 -3.85
C GLN A 88 1.88 12.94 -4.18
N ILE A 89 1.70 12.71 -5.47
CA ILE A 89 1.00 11.56 -6.03
C ILE A 89 1.96 10.89 -7.01
N THR A 90 2.10 9.58 -6.90
CA THR A 90 2.81 8.76 -7.87
C THR A 90 1.93 7.59 -8.24
N MET A 91 1.58 7.49 -9.52
CA MET A 91 0.77 6.39 -10.06
C MET A 91 1.62 5.62 -11.04
N ASN A 92 1.70 4.30 -10.84
CA ASN A 92 2.39 3.40 -11.76
C ASN A 92 1.43 2.33 -12.27
N ASP A 93 1.64 1.94 -13.52
CA ASP A 93 0.93 0.84 -14.14
C ASP A 93 1.37 -0.51 -13.52
N GLN A 94 0.48 -1.50 -13.55
CA GLN A 94 0.68 -2.81 -12.91
C GLN A 94 1.97 -3.55 -13.27
N PRO A 95 2.50 -3.53 -14.53
CA PRO A 95 3.68 -4.29 -14.89
C PRO A 95 5.00 -3.66 -14.40
N VAL A 96 4.97 -2.42 -13.87
CA VAL A 96 6.17 -1.74 -13.38
C VAL A 96 6.32 -1.99 -11.88
N GLY A 97 7.03 -3.07 -11.52
CA GLY A 97 7.47 -3.29 -10.15
C GLY A 97 8.52 -2.25 -9.77
N ARG A 98 8.20 -1.34 -8.86
CA ARG A 98 9.17 -0.35 -8.35
C ARG A 98 10.30 -1.03 -7.60
N SER A 99 11.53 -0.66 -7.95
CA SER A 99 12.70 -0.78 -7.08
C SER A 99 12.59 0.27 -5.98
N VAL A 100 13.00 -0.07 -4.75
CA VAL A 100 12.95 0.83 -3.57
C VAL A 100 14.17 1.76 -3.50
N ASP A 101 15.04 1.69 -4.51
CA ASP A 101 16.33 2.38 -4.61
C ASP A 101 16.42 3.38 -5.79
N GLU A 102 15.40 4.20 -6.06
CA GLU A 102 15.59 5.30 -7.01
C GLU A 102 16.05 6.59 -6.29
N THR A 103 17.31 6.92 -6.61
CA THR A 103 18.18 8.07 -6.30
C THR A 103 17.58 9.45 -6.42
#